data_AF-A0A4Q3AZA6-F1
#
_entry.id   AF-A0A4Q3AZA6-F1
#
_cell.length_a   1.000
_cell.length_b   1.000
_cell.length_c   1.000
_cell.angle_alpha   90.00
_cell.angle_beta   90.00
_cell.angle_gamma   90.00
#
_symmetry.space_group_name_H-M   'P 1'
#
loop_
_entity.id
_entity.type
_entity.pdbx_description
1 polymer ?
#
loop_
_entity_poly.entity_id
_entity_poly.type
_entity_poly.pdbx_seq_one_letter_code
_entity_poly.pdbx_strand_id
1 'polypeptide(L)'
;MVKEFCIISNNCWGAEVYKEFGLEYNTPFVGLFIPPLDFVKLCNDLPYYLAQPLQFIKRSRFSDYQNINYPLAVLSDVEIHFVHYKSEEDAVSKWNRRRERMPQNTGRYYIKGDDRELSDWTVYTEAWNKIPYKKIFFSKANHSGVQNLVWLSEYSGKNAIPDGKALYKVSKNHISIENLLSDQPFWRPFIQKKFLTTVFMLTPRRFR
;
A
#
# COMPACT_ATOMS: atom_id res chain seq x y z
N MET A 1 -11.20 21.97 1.10
CA MET A 1 -11.33 21.03 -0.04
C MET A 1 -10.29 19.95 0.11
N VAL A 2 -10.69 18.67 0.04
CA VAL A 2 -9.74 17.56 -0.06
C VAL A 2 -9.05 17.68 -1.42
N LYS A 3 -7.72 17.81 -1.44
CA LYS A 3 -6.93 17.89 -2.68
C LYS A 3 -7.03 16.56 -3.44
N GLU A 4 -6.96 16.58 -4.77
CA GLU A 4 -6.93 15.35 -5.57
C GLU A 4 -5.75 14.45 -5.16
N PHE A 5 -6.03 13.18 -4.89
CA PHE A 5 -5.03 12.18 -4.48
C PHE A 5 -5.28 10.83 -5.14
N CYS A 6 -4.22 10.03 -5.27
CA CYS A 6 -4.27 8.65 -5.75
C CYS A 6 -3.69 7.71 -4.71
N ILE A 7 -4.51 6.81 -4.16
CA ILE A 7 -4.02 5.74 -3.27
C ILE A 7 -3.75 4.51 -4.11
N ILE A 8 -2.53 4.00 -3.99
CA ILE A 8 -2.09 2.76 -4.61
C ILE A 8 -1.90 1.78 -3.46
N SER A 9 -2.77 0.80 -3.38
CA SER A 9 -2.88 -0.11 -2.25
C SER A 9 -2.82 -1.54 -2.77
N ASN A 10 -2.06 -2.41 -2.09
CA ASN A 10 -1.94 -3.82 -2.42
C ASN A 10 -3.25 -4.61 -2.21
N ASN A 11 -4.22 -4.04 -1.50
CA ASN A 11 -5.54 -4.62 -1.23
C ASN A 11 -6.63 -3.54 -1.08
N CYS A 12 -7.81 -3.92 -0.61
CA CYS A 12 -8.99 -3.07 -0.47
C CYS A 12 -8.90 -1.93 0.58
N TRP A 13 -7.76 -1.73 1.26
CA TRP A 13 -7.59 -0.65 2.26
C TRP A 13 -7.82 0.74 1.64
N GLY A 14 -7.20 1.03 0.49
CA GLY A 14 -7.28 2.34 -0.15
C GLY A 14 -8.70 2.74 -0.57
N ALA A 15 -9.54 1.77 -0.93
CA ALA A 15 -10.92 2.02 -1.32
C ALA A 15 -11.76 2.61 -0.18
N GLU A 16 -11.46 2.26 1.08
CA GLU A 16 -12.20 2.77 2.23
C GLU A 16 -11.89 4.24 2.51
N VAL A 17 -10.70 4.73 2.16
CA VAL A 17 -10.36 6.17 2.26
C VAL A 17 -11.29 6.98 1.35
N TYR A 18 -11.43 6.59 0.08
CA TYR A 18 -12.35 7.27 -0.85
C TYR A 18 -13.79 7.23 -0.37
N LYS A 19 -14.25 6.08 0.17
CA LYS A 19 -15.61 5.95 0.72
C LYS A 19 -15.85 6.87 1.92
N GLU A 20 -14.88 6.98 2.83
CA GLU A 20 -14.98 7.85 4.01
C GLU A 20 -15.11 9.33 3.62
N PHE A 21 -14.40 9.75 2.56
CA PHE A 21 -14.51 11.12 2.04
C PHE A 21 -15.65 11.33 1.03
N GLY A 22 -16.43 10.30 0.70
CA GLY A 22 -17.47 10.39 -0.33
C GLY A 22 -16.94 10.74 -1.73
N LEU A 23 -15.70 10.33 -2.04
CA LEU A 23 -15.00 10.67 -3.27
C LEU A 23 -15.06 9.52 -4.29
N GLU A 24 -14.97 9.90 -5.56
CA GLU A 24 -14.73 8.94 -6.62
C GLU A 24 -13.32 8.34 -6.55
N TYR A 25 -13.16 7.10 -7.02
CA TYR A 25 -11.85 6.44 -7.07
C TYR A 25 -10.95 7.03 -8.16
N ASN A 26 -9.97 7.85 -7.77
CA ASN A 26 -8.89 8.36 -8.65
C ASN A 26 -7.72 7.36 -8.77
N THR A 27 -8.03 6.08 -8.69
CA THR A 27 -7.07 4.98 -8.66
C THR A 27 -7.70 3.71 -9.21
N PRO A 28 -6.99 2.94 -10.07
CA PRO A 28 -7.45 1.64 -10.52
C PRO A 28 -7.28 0.53 -9.46
N PHE A 29 -6.54 0.79 -8.37
CA PHE A 29 -6.21 -0.16 -7.30
C PHE A 29 -7.36 -0.38 -6.29
N VAL A 30 -8.53 -0.76 -6.81
CA VAL A 30 -9.77 -0.93 -6.03
C VAL A 30 -10.38 -2.29 -6.30
N GLY A 31 -10.76 -3.00 -5.24
CA GLY A 31 -11.41 -4.31 -5.35
C GLY A 31 -10.50 -5.43 -5.86
N LEU A 32 -9.19 -5.24 -5.68
CA LEU A 32 -8.15 -6.14 -6.12
C LEU A 32 -7.17 -6.45 -4.98
N PHE A 33 -6.35 -7.47 -5.20
CA PHE A 33 -5.22 -7.86 -4.38
C PHE A 33 -3.98 -8.01 -5.27
N ILE A 34 -2.82 -7.55 -4.79
CA ILE A 34 -1.52 -7.71 -5.44
C ILE A 34 -0.56 -8.30 -4.41
N PRO A 35 0.07 -9.46 -4.68
CA PRO A 35 1.05 -10.06 -3.80
C PRO A 35 2.19 -9.08 -3.44
N PRO A 36 2.72 -9.09 -2.21
CA PRO A 36 3.62 -8.03 -1.73
C PRO A 36 4.85 -7.77 -2.62
N LEU A 37 5.54 -8.82 -3.09
CA LEU A 37 6.72 -8.67 -3.95
C LEU A 37 6.37 -8.09 -5.33
N ASP A 38 5.21 -8.45 -5.87
CA ASP A 38 4.70 -7.85 -7.11
C ASP A 38 4.32 -6.39 -6.91
N PHE A 39 3.70 -6.10 -5.77
CA PHE A 39 3.25 -4.76 -5.45
C PHE A 39 4.44 -3.79 -5.33
N VAL A 40 5.52 -4.16 -4.65
CA VAL A 40 6.71 -3.30 -4.54
C VAL A 40 7.44 -3.16 -5.87
N LYS A 41 7.47 -4.22 -6.69
CA LYS A 41 8.01 -4.16 -8.05
C LYS A 41 7.24 -3.14 -8.89
N LEU A 42 5.91 -3.23 -8.88
CA LEU A 42 5.01 -2.29 -9.54
C LEU A 42 5.21 -0.86 -9.04
N CYS A 43 5.36 -0.65 -7.73
CA CYS A 43 5.53 0.69 -7.16
C CYS A 43 6.89 1.32 -7.44
N ASN A 44 7.92 0.55 -7.80
CA ASN A 44 9.23 1.08 -8.15
C ASN A 44 9.29 1.58 -9.62
N ASP A 45 8.42 1.08 -10.50
CA ASP A 45 8.31 1.54 -11.90
C ASP A 45 6.85 1.69 -12.36
N LEU A 46 6.10 2.45 -11.57
CA LEU A 46 4.67 2.61 -11.76
C LEU A 46 4.28 3.10 -13.17
N PRO A 47 4.98 4.07 -13.81
CA PRO A 47 4.66 4.51 -15.17
C PRO A 47 4.75 3.38 -16.20
N TYR A 48 5.81 2.55 -16.12
CA TYR A 48 5.97 1.40 -17.01
C TYR A 48 4.80 0.43 -16.86
N TYR A 49 4.48 0.01 -15.63
CA TYR A 49 3.41 -0.97 -15.37
C TYR A 49 2.03 -0.45 -15.73
N LEU A 50 1.72 0.82 -15.44
CA LEU A 50 0.42 1.42 -15.80
C LEU A 50 0.22 1.57 -17.31
N ALA A 51 1.30 1.62 -18.09
CA ALA A 51 1.25 1.64 -19.56
C ALA A 51 1.01 0.26 -20.18
N GLN A 52 1.20 -0.84 -19.42
CA GLN A 52 1.00 -2.19 -19.93
C GLN A 52 -0.50 -2.52 -20.06
N PRO A 53 -0.89 -3.35 -21.04
CA PRO A 53 -2.22 -3.93 -21.09
C PRO A 53 -2.40 -4.97 -19.98
N LEU A 54 -3.61 -5.10 -19.46
CA LEU A 54 -3.98 -6.24 -18.63
C LEU A 54 -4.04 -7.49 -19.49
N GLN A 55 -3.24 -8.51 -19.17
CA GLN A 55 -3.28 -9.81 -19.83
C GLN A 55 -3.88 -10.84 -18.88
N PHE A 56 -5.09 -11.32 -19.17
CA PHE A 56 -5.76 -12.28 -18.30
C PHE A 56 -5.17 -13.67 -18.42
N ILE A 57 -5.00 -14.33 -17.28
CA ILE A 57 -4.44 -15.66 -17.14
C ILE A 57 -5.36 -16.53 -16.29
N LYS A 58 -5.30 -17.85 -16.49
CA LYS A 58 -6.23 -18.78 -15.83
C LYS A 58 -5.72 -19.36 -14.51
N ARG A 59 -4.41 -19.22 -14.23
CA ARG A 59 -3.77 -19.84 -13.08
C ARG A 59 -2.79 -18.87 -12.45
N SER A 60 -2.89 -18.72 -11.14
CA SER A 60 -1.89 -17.99 -10.36
C SER A 60 -0.56 -18.72 -10.38
N ARG A 61 0.55 -17.99 -10.27
CA ARG A 61 1.85 -18.60 -9.98
C ARG A 61 2.05 -18.96 -8.50
N PHE A 62 1.17 -18.45 -7.64
CA PHE A 62 1.17 -18.71 -6.21
C PHE A 62 0.24 -19.89 -5.91
N SER A 63 0.76 -20.87 -5.16
CA SER A 63 0.04 -22.12 -4.84
C SER A 63 -1.29 -21.89 -4.14
N ASP A 64 -1.35 -20.88 -3.29
CA ASP A 64 -2.50 -20.59 -2.44
C ASP A 64 -3.69 -20.02 -3.23
N TYR A 65 -3.46 -19.61 -4.49
CA TYR A 65 -4.44 -18.98 -5.36
C TYR A 65 -4.69 -19.77 -6.67
N GLN A 66 -4.45 -21.09 -6.67
CA GLN A 66 -4.72 -21.94 -7.84
C GLN A 66 -6.22 -22.12 -8.13
N ASN A 67 -7.07 -22.08 -7.11
CA ASN A 67 -8.51 -22.38 -7.20
C ASN A 67 -9.37 -21.12 -6.99
N ILE A 68 -9.11 -20.08 -7.77
CA ILE A 68 -9.80 -18.79 -7.70
C ILE A 68 -10.98 -18.73 -8.68
N ASN A 69 -11.99 -17.92 -8.36
CA ASN A 69 -13.20 -17.75 -9.17
C ASN A 69 -13.40 -16.28 -9.63
N TYR A 70 -12.32 -15.50 -9.63
CA TYR A 70 -12.31 -14.10 -10.04
C TYR A 70 -11.29 -13.88 -11.16
N PRO A 71 -11.40 -12.78 -11.92
CA PRO A 71 -10.45 -12.47 -12.98
C PRO A 71 -9.03 -12.32 -12.43
N LEU A 72 -8.07 -12.95 -13.09
CA LEU A 72 -6.65 -12.87 -12.77
C LEU A 72 -5.91 -12.34 -13.98
N ALA A 73 -5.10 -11.32 -13.80
CA ALA A 73 -4.31 -10.76 -14.90
C ALA A 73 -2.87 -10.50 -14.50
N VAL A 74 -2.04 -10.28 -15.50
CA VAL A 74 -0.70 -9.74 -15.34
C VAL A 74 -0.57 -8.38 -16.02
N LEU A 75 0.21 -7.49 -15.40
CA LEU A 75 0.79 -6.31 -16.04
C LEU A 75 2.26 -6.60 -16.25
N SER A 76 2.64 -6.97 -17.48
CA SER A 76 3.95 -7.58 -17.76
C SER A 76 4.17 -8.80 -16.85
N ASP A 77 4.98 -8.68 -15.80
CA ASP A 77 5.34 -9.75 -14.88
C ASP A 77 4.70 -9.64 -13.48
N VAL A 78 3.82 -8.65 -13.25
CA VAL A 78 3.12 -8.42 -11.98
C VAL A 78 1.73 -9.05 -12.00
N GLU A 79 1.43 -9.96 -11.07
CA GLU A 79 0.13 -10.63 -10.95
C GLU A 79 -0.87 -9.78 -10.15
N ILE A 80 -2.10 -9.64 -10.67
CA ILE A 80 -3.18 -8.85 -10.07
C ILE A 80 -4.44 -9.70 -9.99
N HIS A 81 -4.95 -9.85 -8.77
CA HIS A 81 -6.16 -10.61 -8.44
C HIS A 81 -7.35 -9.66 -8.34
N PHE A 82 -8.31 -9.72 -9.26
CA PHE A 82 -9.49 -8.84 -9.27
C PHE A 82 -10.64 -9.41 -8.41
N VAL A 83 -10.39 -9.54 -7.10
CA VAL A 83 -11.24 -10.25 -6.11
C VAL A 83 -12.71 -9.81 -6.08
N HIS A 84 -13.03 -8.55 -6.43
CA HIS A 84 -14.41 -8.03 -6.40
C HIS A 84 -15.02 -7.79 -7.78
N TYR A 85 -14.50 -8.46 -8.81
CA TYR A 85 -14.94 -8.30 -10.20
C TYR A 85 -15.61 -9.57 -10.70
N LYS A 86 -16.63 -9.38 -11.54
CA LYS A 86 -17.46 -10.49 -12.03
C LYS A 86 -16.91 -11.13 -13.31
N SER A 87 -16.14 -10.38 -14.10
CA SER A 87 -15.57 -10.84 -15.36
C SER A 87 -14.33 -10.03 -15.74
N GLU A 88 -13.58 -10.53 -16.72
CA GLU A 88 -12.39 -9.87 -17.28
C GLU A 88 -12.76 -8.50 -17.87
N GLU A 89 -13.91 -8.42 -18.57
CA GLU A 89 -14.41 -7.17 -19.17
C GLU A 89 -14.73 -6.11 -18.10
N ASP A 90 -15.35 -6.53 -17.00
CA ASP A 90 -15.64 -5.65 -15.86
C ASP A 90 -14.35 -5.12 -15.23
N ALA A 91 -13.33 -5.97 -15.11
CA ALA A 91 -12.01 -5.61 -14.62
C ALA A 91 -11.32 -4.59 -15.53
N VAL A 92 -11.20 -4.86 -16.83
CA VAL A 92 -10.57 -3.94 -17.80
C VAL A 92 -11.29 -2.60 -17.86
N SER A 93 -12.61 -2.62 -17.96
CA SER A 93 -13.42 -1.40 -18.08
C SER A 93 -13.21 -0.47 -16.89
N LYS A 94 -13.32 -1.00 -15.67
CA LYS A 94 -13.12 -0.23 -14.45
C LYS A 94 -11.65 0.17 -14.24
N TRP A 95 -10.69 -0.70 -14.58
CA TRP A 95 -9.26 -0.41 -14.49
C TRP A 95 -8.91 0.79 -15.38
N ASN A 96 -9.24 0.74 -16.66
CA ASN A 96 -8.93 1.79 -17.63
C ASN A 96 -9.60 3.12 -17.25
N ARG A 97 -10.91 3.11 -16.99
CA ARG A 97 -11.66 4.31 -16.60
C ARG A 97 -11.11 4.97 -15.33
N ARG A 98 -10.67 4.17 -14.34
CA ARG A 98 -10.12 4.72 -13.08
C ARG A 98 -8.67 5.17 -13.22
N ARG A 99 -7.89 4.52 -14.10
CA ARG A 99 -6.54 4.95 -14.46
C ARG A 99 -6.55 6.33 -15.12
N GLU A 100 -7.54 6.62 -15.95
CA GLU A 100 -7.73 7.96 -16.56
C GLU A 100 -7.97 9.07 -15.53
N ARG A 101 -8.52 8.73 -14.35
CA ARG A 101 -8.75 9.70 -13.25
C ARG A 101 -7.54 9.87 -12.32
N MET A 102 -6.44 9.15 -12.56
CA MET A 102 -5.24 9.33 -11.76
C MET A 102 -4.70 10.76 -11.98
N PRO A 103 -4.33 11.48 -10.91
CA PRO A 103 -3.85 12.85 -11.03
C PRO A 103 -2.49 12.86 -11.74
N GLN A 104 -2.30 13.79 -12.66
CA GLN A 104 -1.04 13.94 -13.40
C GLN A 104 0.15 14.23 -12.48
N ASN A 105 -0.10 14.93 -11.37
CA ASN A 105 0.92 15.21 -10.35
C ASN A 105 1.14 13.97 -9.46
N THR A 106 2.20 13.22 -9.74
CA THR A 106 2.58 12.02 -8.97
C THR A 106 2.99 12.30 -7.51
N GLY A 107 3.25 13.56 -7.14
CA GLY A 107 3.42 13.97 -5.73
C GLY A 107 2.14 13.82 -4.88
N ARG A 108 1.02 13.48 -5.52
CA ARG A 108 -0.26 13.12 -4.92
C ARG A 108 -0.50 11.61 -4.85
N TYR A 109 0.50 10.79 -5.15
CA TYR A 109 0.42 9.35 -5.05
C TYR A 109 0.82 8.90 -3.66
N TYR A 110 0.01 8.01 -3.08
CA TYR A 110 0.19 7.48 -1.73
C TYR A 110 0.16 5.96 -1.79
N ILE A 111 1.28 5.33 -1.49
CA ILE A 111 1.43 3.88 -1.48
C ILE A 111 1.05 3.35 -0.11
N LYS A 112 0.22 2.32 -0.08
CA LYS A 112 -0.05 1.55 1.13
C LYS A 112 0.31 0.09 0.87
N GLY A 113 1.14 -0.45 1.76
CA GLY A 113 1.46 -1.88 1.83
C GLY A 113 1.16 -2.45 3.21
N ASP A 114 1.19 -3.77 3.32
CA ASP A 114 1.15 -4.49 4.59
C ASP A 114 1.86 -5.85 4.51
N ASP A 115 2.06 -6.48 5.68
CA ASP A 115 2.83 -7.72 5.82
C ASP A 115 2.00 -9.01 5.82
N ARG A 116 0.71 -8.95 5.48
CA ARG A 116 -0.21 -10.07 5.65
C ARG A 116 0.19 -11.30 4.81
N GLU A 117 0.52 -11.09 3.54
CA GLU A 117 0.99 -12.13 2.61
C GLU A 117 2.50 -12.07 2.39
N LEU A 118 3.24 -11.38 3.26
CA LEU A 118 4.69 -11.20 3.11
C LEU A 118 5.45 -12.33 3.80
N SER A 119 6.32 -13.01 3.04
CA SER A 119 7.21 -14.06 3.53
C SER A 119 8.70 -13.69 3.41
N ASP A 120 9.11 -13.06 2.32
CA ASP A 120 10.50 -12.65 2.09
C ASP A 120 10.73 -11.18 2.48
N TRP A 121 11.17 -10.97 3.72
CA TRP A 121 11.44 -9.64 4.25
C TRP A 121 12.67 -8.97 3.64
N THR A 122 13.69 -9.72 3.22
CA THR A 122 14.97 -9.13 2.78
C THR A 122 14.78 -8.42 1.46
N VAL A 123 14.26 -9.14 0.46
CA VAL A 123 14.00 -8.60 -0.88
C VAL A 123 12.94 -7.51 -0.81
N TYR A 124 11.88 -7.74 -0.02
CA TYR A 124 10.81 -6.76 0.13
C TYR A 124 11.29 -5.46 0.76
N THR A 125 12.06 -5.52 1.84
CA THR A 125 12.54 -4.30 2.54
C THR A 125 13.41 -3.45 1.63
N GLU A 126 14.31 -4.08 0.87
CA GLU A 126 15.15 -3.37 -0.09
C GLU A 126 14.32 -2.67 -1.17
N ALA A 127 13.35 -3.37 -1.77
CA ALA A 127 12.48 -2.81 -2.80
C ALA A 127 11.51 -1.74 -2.25
N TRP A 128 10.92 -1.97 -1.08
CA TRP A 128 10.01 -1.04 -0.42
C TRP A 128 10.69 0.31 -0.15
N ASN A 129 11.92 0.28 0.37
CA ASN A 129 12.66 1.49 0.69
C ASN A 129 13.00 2.34 -0.55
N LYS A 130 13.12 1.72 -1.74
CA LYS A 130 13.39 2.41 -3.00
C LYS A 130 12.17 3.11 -3.63
N ILE A 131 10.94 2.76 -3.22
CA ILE A 131 9.71 3.35 -3.77
C ILE A 131 9.76 4.90 -3.70
N PRO A 132 9.62 5.62 -4.83
CA PRO A 132 9.82 7.07 -4.93
C PRO A 132 8.56 7.89 -4.62
N TYR A 133 7.59 7.31 -3.92
CA TYR A 133 6.31 7.92 -3.58
C TYR A 133 6.13 7.95 -2.07
N LYS A 134 5.23 8.82 -1.58
CA LYS A 134 4.82 8.80 -0.19
C LYS A 134 4.22 7.43 0.12
N LYS A 135 4.65 6.80 1.20
CA LYS A 135 4.33 5.40 1.47
C LYS A 135 4.13 5.12 2.95
N ILE A 136 3.23 4.21 3.25
CA ILE A 136 2.99 3.67 4.60
C ILE A 136 2.92 2.14 4.53
N PHE A 137 3.48 1.50 5.55
CA PHE A 137 3.48 0.04 5.65
C PHE A 137 2.90 -0.38 7.00
N PHE A 138 1.91 -1.26 7.01
CA PHE A 138 1.36 -1.79 8.27
C PHE A 138 1.93 -3.17 8.55
N SER A 139 2.35 -3.42 9.78
CA SER A 139 2.94 -4.70 10.15
C SER A 139 2.57 -5.14 11.55
N LYS A 140 2.41 -6.45 11.75
CA LYS A 140 2.30 -7.08 13.08
C LYS A 140 3.63 -7.10 13.83
N ALA A 141 4.75 -6.98 13.10
CA ALA A 141 6.10 -7.06 13.64
C ALA A 141 6.81 -5.71 13.49
N ASN A 142 7.75 -5.46 14.39
CA ASN A 142 8.58 -4.26 14.32
C ASN A 142 9.83 -4.58 13.48
N HIS A 143 9.86 -4.11 12.23
CA HIS A 143 11.00 -4.24 11.33
C HIS A 143 11.67 -2.88 11.12
N SER A 144 12.74 -2.61 11.88
CA SER A 144 13.43 -1.30 11.87
C SER A 144 14.01 -0.91 10.51
N GLY A 145 14.27 -1.88 9.63
CA GLY A 145 14.75 -1.63 8.27
C GLY A 145 13.66 -1.13 7.30
N VAL A 146 12.38 -1.24 7.65
CA VAL A 146 11.27 -0.87 6.76
C VAL A 146 10.85 0.57 7.00
N GLN A 147 11.05 1.43 6.00
CA GLN A 147 10.67 2.84 6.09
C GLN A 147 9.15 3.02 6.22
N ASN A 148 8.74 3.98 7.06
CA ASN A 148 7.34 4.34 7.29
C ASN A 148 6.46 3.16 7.77
N LEU A 149 7.05 2.25 8.54
CA LEU A 149 6.34 1.14 9.16
C LEU A 149 5.51 1.61 10.36
N VAL A 150 4.22 1.28 10.32
CA VAL A 150 3.26 1.40 11.41
C VAL A 150 3.17 0.02 12.08
N TRP A 151 3.79 -0.10 13.25
CA TRP A 151 3.76 -1.34 14.01
C TRP A 151 2.45 -1.45 14.80
N LEU A 152 1.61 -2.41 14.39
CA LEU A 152 0.35 -2.74 15.06
C LEU A 152 0.63 -3.74 16.18
N SER A 153 1.17 -3.23 17.29
CA SER A 153 1.64 -4.03 18.43
C SER A 153 0.59 -4.99 19.01
N GLU A 154 -0.69 -4.67 18.89
CA GLU A 154 -1.82 -5.50 19.28
C GLU A 154 -1.98 -6.77 18.41
N TYR A 155 -1.21 -6.89 17.33
CA TYR A 155 -1.09 -8.08 16.48
C TYR A 155 0.26 -8.78 16.60
N SER A 156 1.15 -8.33 17.50
CA SER A 156 2.43 -9.01 17.76
C SER A 156 2.20 -10.47 18.15
N GLY A 157 2.96 -11.38 17.53
CA GLY A 157 2.84 -12.83 17.73
C GLY A 157 1.63 -13.50 17.06
N LYS A 158 0.76 -12.75 16.36
CA LYS A 158 -0.37 -13.33 15.61
C LYS A 158 0.06 -13.80 14.21
N ASN A 159 -0.78 -14.63 13.60
CA ASN A 159 -0.56 -15.13 12.24
C ASN A 159 -0.58 -14.01 11.19
N ALA A 160 -1.45 -13.01 11.34
CA ALA A 160 -1.51 -11.86 10.43
C ALA A 160 -2.20 -10.65 11.07
N ILE A 161 -2.01 -9.47 10.47
CA ILE A 161 -2.85 -8.30 10.72
C ILE A 161 -4.21 -8.44 9.98
N PRO A 162 -5.23 -7.63 10.29
CA PRO A 162 -6.49 -7.63 9.55
C PRO A 162 -6.27 -7.27 8.08
N ASP A 163 -7.18 -7.66 7.20
CA ASP A 163 -7.10 -7.34 5.77
C ASP A 163 -7.95 -6.12 5.38
N GLY A 164 -7.52 -5.41 4.34
CA GLY A 164 -8.28 -4.42 3.59
C GLY A 164 -9.14 -3.50 4.46
N LYS A 165 -10.47 -3.69 4.40
CA LYS A 165 -11.44 -2.87 5.16
C LYS A 165 -11.28 -2.97 6.68
N ALA A 166 -10.94 -4.15 7.21
CA ALA A 166 -10.72 -4.31 8.64
C ALA A 166 -9.43 -3.60 9.07
N LEU A 167 -8.38 -3.69 8.25
CA LEU A 167 -7.13 -2.96 8.49
C LEU A 167 -7.35 -1.46 8.48
N TYR A 168 -8.18 -0.96 7.55
CA TYR A 168 -8.52 0.46 7.49
C TYR A 168 -9.09 0.98 8.81
N LYS A 169 -10.06 0.27 9.39
CA LYS A 169 -10.63 0.64 10.69
C LYS A 169 -9.58 0.72 11.79
N VAL A 170 -8.70 -0.26 11.88
CA VAL A 170 -7.63 -0.30 12.88
C VAL A 170 -6.60 0.80 12.65
N SER A 171 -6.24 1.07 11.39
CA SER A 171 -5.20 2.04 11.04
C SER A 171 -5.50 3.46 11.56
N LYS A 172 -6.78 3.83 11.68
CA LYS A 172 -7.19 5.15 12.21
C LYS A 172 -6.83 5.38 13.68
N ASN A 173 -6.54 4.32 14.43
CA ASN A 173 -6.00 4.43 15.79
C ASN A 173 -4.53 4.85 15.81
N HIS A 174 -3.80 4.58 14.72
CA HIS A 174 -2.35 4.74 14.64
C HIS A 174 -1.93 5.94 13.78
N ILE A 175 -2.74 6.29 12.77
CA ILE A 175 -2.46 7.39 11.84
C ILE A 175 -3.65 8.35 11.69
N SER A 176 -3.39 9.57 11.24
CA SER A 176 -4.41 10.46 10.66
C SER A 176 -4.38 10.35 9.15
N ILE A 177 -5.54 9.98 8.57
CA ILE A 177 -5.69 9.86 7.12
C ILE A 177 -5.61 11.25 6.47
N GLU A 178 -6.15 12.28 7.11
CA GLU A 178 -6.09 13.66 6.65
C GLU A 178 -4.64 14.16 6.59
N ASN A 179 -3.83 13.87 7.62
CA ASN A 179 -2.42 14.24 7.65
C ASN A 179 -1.62 13.48 6.59
N LEU A 180 -1.90 12.18 6.42
CA LEU A 180 -1.31 11.37 5.35
C LEU A 180 -1.52 12.04 3.99
N LEU A 181 -2.70 12.59 3.75
CA LEU A 181 -3.07 13.23 2.49
C LEU A 181 -2.63 14.71 2.36
N SER A 182 -2.09 15.34 3.40
CA SER A 182 -1.88 16.81 3.48
C SER A 182 -0.44 17.27 3.74
N ASP A 183 0.57 16.44 3.45
CA ASP A 183 1.99 16.76 3.64
C ASP A 183 2.38 16.99 5.13
N GLN A 184 1.49 16.65 6.07
CA GLN A 184 1.72 16.75 7.51
C GLN A 184 2.22 15.41 8.09
N PRO A 185 2.93 15.41 9.23
CA PRO A 185 3.21 14.18 9.96
C PRO A 185 1.90 13.42 10.27
N PHE A 186 1.80 12.19 9.76
CA PHE A 186 0.58 11.39 9.85
C PHE A 186 0.51 10.48 11.08
N TRP A 187 1.60 10.35 11.82
CA TRP A 187 1.66 9.57 13.06
C TRP A 187 0.80 10.21 14.15
N ARG A 188 -0.07 9.43 14.81
CA ARG A 188 -0.74 9.91 16.02
C ARG A 188 0.25 9.88 17.20
N PRO A 189 0.44 10.98 17.95
CA PRO A 189 1.47 11.09 18.99
C PRO A 189 1.41 10.07 20.13
N PHE A 190 0.29 9.36 20.30
CA PHE A 190 0.01 8.59 21.52
C PHE A 190 0.53 7.14 21.55
N ILE A 191 1.21 6.65 20.50
CA ILE A 191 1.65 5.24 20.45
C ILE A 191 3.18 5.09 20.37
N GLN A 192 3.94 6.14 20.08
CA GLN A 192 5.42 6.11 20.02
C GLN A 192 6.14 6.78 21.20
N LYS A 193 5.48 6.95 22.37
CA LYS A 193 6.19 7.30 23.62
C LYS A 193 6.98 6.09 24.14
N LYS A 194 8.03 5.70 23.41
CA LYS A 194 9.19 4.99 23.96
C LYS A 194 10.47 5.02 23.11
N PHE A 195 10.52 5.65 21.92
CA PHE A 195 11.68 5.45 21.03
C PHE A 195 12.29 6.71 20.39
N LEU A 196 11.90 7.91 20.81
CA LEU A 196 12.60 9.16 20.46
C LEU A 196 13.42 9.70 21.64
N THR A 197 14.38 8.90 22.08
CA THR A 197 15.53 9.34 22.88
C THR A 197 16.66 8.42 22.47
N THR A 198 17.51 8.81 21.49
CA THR A 198 18.98 8.91 21.69
C THR A 198 19.72 9.55 20.49
N VAL A 199 19.07 10.23 19.52
CA VAL A 199 19.80 10.77 18.33
C VAL A 199 19.78 12.31 18.22
N PHE A 200 19.56 13.04 19.32
CA PHE A 200 19.74 14.49 19.35
C PHE A 200 20.36 14.96 20.67
N MET A 201 21.59 14.53 20.97
CA MET A 201 22.49 15.27 21.85
C MET A 201 23.94 14.87 21.53
N LEU A 202 24.47 15.38 20.42
CA LEU A 202 25.91 15.61 20.28
C LEU A 202 26.09 17.07 19.90
N THR A 203 26.28 17.90 20.93
CA THR A 203 26.87 19.23 20.79
C THR A 203 28.35 19.09 20.41
N PRO A 204 28.89 19.96 19.53
CA PRO A 204 30.28 19.88 19.15
C PRO A 204 31.19 20.32 20.30
N ARG A 205 32.18 19.47 20.63
CA ARG A 205 33.31 19.82 21.51
C ARG A 205 34.04 21.03 20.94
N ARG A 206 34.08 22.13 21.68
CA ARG A 206 35.09 23.18 21.49
C ARG A 206 36.42 22.66 22.01
N PHE A 207 37.41 22.52 21.14
CA PHE A 207 38.81 22.44 21.55
C PHE A 207 39.31 23.86 21.83
N ARG A 208 39.91 24.05 23.00
CA ARG A 208 40.89 25.12 23.27
C ARG A 208 42.27 24.55 23.03
#